data_AF-A0AAV9LVG1-F1
#
_entry.id   AF-A0AAV9LVG1-F1
#
_cell.length_a   1.000
_cell.length_b   1.000
_cell.length_c   1.000
_cell.angle_alpha   90.00
_cell.angle_beta   90.00
_cell.angle_gamma   90.00
#
_symmetry.space_group_name_H-M   'P 1'
#
loop_
_entity.id
_entity.type
_entity.pdbx_description
1 polymer ?
#
loop_
_entity_poly.entity_id
_entity_poly.type
_entity_poly.pdbx_seq_one_letter_code
_entity_poly.pdbx_strand_id
1 'polypeptide(L)'
;MSNLSKFEFVALDISRKNYLSRVLDAEIYLTTKGLGDCIIEGNKASSQDKAKAMIFLSHHLDECLKVEYLTLKDPLELWIGLKGRYDHLKATVLPRARYEWMHLRFQDYKTVIEYNSVVFRITSQLKLCWESIKDEDMLEETLIIFHASNMILQHQYHGKGFQKYSELPFGG
;
A
#
# COMPACT_ATOMS: atom_id res chain seq x y z
N MET A 1 1.04 -20.61 -24.31
CA MET A 1 2.09 -20.25 -23.34
C MET A 1 2.06 -18.73 -23.20
N SER A 2 1.59 -18.23 -22.06
CA SER A 2 1.30 -16.81 -21.87
C SER A 2 2.59 -16.01 -21.76
N ASN A 3 2.83 -15.12 -22.70
CA ASN A 3 3.90 -14.12 -22.64
C ASN A 3 3.60 -13.18 -21.46
N LEU A 4 4.33 -13.36 -20.35
CA LEU A 4 4.48 -12.38 -19.27
C LEU A 4 5.33 -11.20 -19.78
N SER A 5 4.83 -10.52 -20.82
CA SER A 5 5.47 -9.36 -21.40
C SER A 5 5.52 -8.23 -20.38
N LYS A 6 6.74 -7.84 -20.01
CA LYS A 6 7.12 -6.53 -19.46
C LYS A 6 6.21 -6.00 -18.34
N PHE A 7 6.47 -6.43 -17.11
CA PHE A 7 6.32 -5.50 -15.99
C PHE A 7 7.46 -4.48 -16.09
N GLU A 8 7.27 -3.43 -16.89
CA GLU A 8 8.09 -2.22 -16.79
C GLU A 8 7.78 -1.58 -15.42
N PHE A 9 8.53 -2.02 -14.41
CA PHE A 9 8.54 -1.40 -13.10
C PHE A 9 9.02 0.05 -13.27
N VAL A 10 8.11 1.00 -13.11
CA VAL A 10 8.46 2.43 -12.98
C VAL A 10 9.36 2.60 -11.77
N ALA A 11 10.49 3.29 -11.97
CA ALA A 11 11.47 3.58 -10.93
C ALA A 11 10.84 4.24 -9.70
N LEU A 12 11.47 4.01 -8.55
CA LEU A 12 11.01 4.47 -7.25
C LEU A 12 10.97 6.00 -7.18
N ASP A 13 9.77 6.57 -7.13
CA ASP A 13 9.57 8.01 -6.97
C ASP A 13 10.14 8.51 -5.63
N ILE A 14 10.95 9.56 -5.69
CA ILE A 14 11.58 10.33 -4.60
C ILE A 14 10.56 10.68 -3.49
N SER A 15 9.29 10.79 -3.85
CA SER A 15 8.18 10.99 -2.93
C SER A 15 7.91 9.84 -1.94
N ARG A 16 8.56 8.66 -2.08
CA ARG A 16 8.31 7.42 -1.30
C ARG A 16 6.86 6.90 -1.29
N LYS A 17 5.93 7.55 -1.99
CA LYS A 17 4.49 7.21 -2.00
C LYS A 17 4.23 5.80 -2.53
N ASN A 18 5.07 5.34 -3.45
CA ASN A 18 4.93 4.02 -4.08
C ASN A 18 5.88 2.97 -3.48
N TYR A 19 6.72 3.35 -2.51
CA TYR A 19 7.73 2.46 -1.92
C TYR A 19 7.10 1.25 -1.24
N LEU A 20 5.97 1.46 -0.53
CA LEU A 20 5.24 0.39 0.15
C LEU A 20 4.65 -0.64 -0.84
N SER A 21 4.05 -0.16 -1.94
CA SER A 21 3.52 -1.03 -3.01
C SER A 21 4.65 -1.82 -3.67
N ARG A 22 5.80 -1.18 -3.90
CA ARG A 22 6.95 -1.80 -4.57
C ARG A 22 7.61 -2.92 -3.78
N VAL A 23 7.68 -2.78 -2.44
CA VAL A 23 8.18 -3.85 -1.56
C VAL A 23 7.27 -5.07 -1.65
N LEU A 24 5.94 -4.86 -1.61
CA LEU A 24 4.95 -5.93 -1.77
C LEU A 24 5.09 -6.61 -3.15
N ASP A 25 5.23 -5.81 -4.22
CA ASP A 25 5.44 -6.33 -5.58
C ASP A 25 6.71 -7.20 -5.67
N ALA A 26 7.79 -6.79 -5.01
CA ALA A 26 9.05 -7.53 -4.98
C ALA A 26 8.91 -8.87 -4.25
N GLU A 27 8.22 -8.90 -3.11
CA GLU A 27 7.94 -10.13 -2.36
C GLU A 27 7.09 -11.12 -3.17
N ILE A 28 6.03 -10.63 -3.81
CA ILE A 28 5.17 -11.43 -4.70
C ILE A 28 5.99 -11.96 -5.87
N TYR A 29 6.80 -11.12 -6.53
CA TYR A 29 7.61 -11.56 -7.65
C TYR A 29 8.58 -12.67 -7.25
N LEU A 30 9.34 -12.49 -6.17
CA LEU A 30 10.26 -13.51 -5.68
C LEU A 30 9.53 -14.81 -5.38
N THR A 31 8.37 -14.74 -4.75
CA THR A 31 7.51 -15.92 -4.50
C THR A 31 7.10 -16.63 -5.79
N THR A 32 6.60 -15.89 -6.79
CA THR A 32 6.17 -16.48 -8.08
C THR A 32 7.32 -17.10 -8.87
N LYS A 33 8.57 -16.67 -8.63
CA LYS A 33 9.77 -17.22 -9.26
C LYS A 33 10.43 -18.34 -8.46
N GLY A 34 9.85 -18.74 -7.32
CA GLY A 34 10.48 -19.72 -6.42
C GLY A 34 11.75 -19.19 -5.75
N LEU A 35 11.90 -17.87 -5.66
CA LEU A 35 13.03 -17.17 -5.05
C LEU A 35 12.70 -16.60 -3.66
N GLY A 36 11.48 -16.81 -3.16
CA GLY A 36 11.02 -16.28 -1.87
C GLY A 36 11.92 -16.69 -0.70
N ASP A 37 12.47 -17.90 -0.71
CA ASP A 37 13.39 -18.36 0.34
C ASP A 37 14.67 -17.51 0.43
N CYS A 38 15.11 -16.87 -0.65
CA CYS A 38 16.34 -16.08 -0.67
C CYS A 38 16.32 -14.89 0.29
N ILE A 39 15.13 -14.43 0.70
CA ILE A 39 14.91 -13.27 1.60
C ILE A 39 14.46 -13.69 3.01
N ILE A 40 14.50 -14.98 3.32
CA ILE A 40 14.15 -15.53 4.64
C ILE A 40 15.43 -15.85 5.42
N GLU A 41 15.41 -15.60 6.73
CA GLU A 41 16.53 -15.92 7.62
C GLU A 41 16.75 -17.44 7.72
N GLY A 42 18.01 -17.88 7.70
CA GLY A 42 18.35 -19.31 7.74
C GLY A 42 18.05 -20.07 6.45
N ASN A 43 17.80 -19.37 5.33
CA ASN A 43 17.51 -20.02 4.06
C ASN A 43 18.67 -20.88 3.52
N LYS A 44 18.30 -21.93 2.78
CA LYS A 44 19.23 -22.84 2.10
C LYS A 44 19.23 -22.63 0.58
N ALA A 45 18.86 -21.43 0.12
CA ALA A 45 18.77 -21.13 -1.29
C ALA A 45 20.15 -21.30 -1.95
N SER A 46 20.15 -21.80 -3.19
CA SER A 46 21.38 -21.97 -3.95
C SER A 46 22.05 -20.61 -4.20
N SER A 47 23.37 -20.60 -4.40
CA SER A 47 24.09 -19.37 -4.78
C SER A 47 23.54 -18.78 -6.08
N GLN A 48 23.05 -19.62 -7.00
CA GLN A 48 22.43 -19.19 -8.24
C GLN A 48 21.09 -18.48 -7.98
N ASP A 49 20.25 -19.00 -7.10
CA ASP A 49 18.95 -18.39 -6.79
C ASP A 49 19.13 -17.10 -6.00
N LYS A 50 20.10 -17.07 -5.08
CA LYS A 50 20.52 -15.82 -4.42
C LYS A 50 20.96 -14.77 -5.43
N ALA A 51 21.76 -15.13 -6.43
CA ALA A 51 22.18 -14.21 -7.48
C ALA A 51 20.99 -13.71 -8.33
N LYS A 52 20.05 -14.59 -8.71
CA LYS A 52 18.83 -14.19 -9.44
C LYS A 52 17.97 -13.21 -8.63
N ALA A 53 17.78 -13.50 -7.34
CA ALA A 53 17.04 -12.63 -6.42
C ALA A 53 17.75 -11.27 -6.27
N MET A 54 19.07 -11.27 -6.11
CA MET A 54 19.86 -10.06 -5.97
C MET A 54 19.81 -9.16 -7.22
N ILE A 55 19.91 -9.76 -8.42
CA ILE A 55 19.78 -9.03 -9.69
C ILE A 55 18.39 -8.40 -9.79
N PHE A 56 17.35 -9.16 -9.47
CA PHE A 56 15.98 -8.65 -9.49
C PHE A 56 15.81 -7.48 -8.51
N LEU A 57 16.18 -7.66 -7.24
CA LEU A 57 16.02 -6.61 -6.23
C LEU A 57 16.79 -5.34 -6.64
N SER A 58 18.07 -5.48 -7.00
CA SER A 58 18.93 -4.35 -7.37
C SER A 58 18.45 -3.60 -8.61
N HIS A 59 17.90 -4.31 -9.59
CA HIS A 59 17.38 -3.71 -10.83
C HIS A 59 16.17 -2.80 -10.55
N HIS A 60 15.36 -3.16 -9.56
CA HIS A 60 14.12 -2.47 -9.22
C HIS A 60 14.26 -1.42 -8.10
N LEU A 61 15.48 -1.19 -7.61
CA LEU A 61 15.77 -0.11 -6.67
C LEU A 61 15.76 1.26 -7.36
N ASP A 62 15.45 2.30 -6.57
CA ASP A 62 15.71 3.68 -6.96
C ASP A 62 17.20 3.88 -7.15
N GLU A 63 17.59 4.85 -7.97
CA GLU A 63 18.99 5.20 -8.16
C GLU A 63 19.67 5.59 -6.83
N CYS A 64 18.97 6.30 -5.93
CA CYS A 64 19.51 6.64 -4.63
C CYS A 64 19.74 5.40 -3.75
N LEU A 65 18.83 4.43 -3.82
CA LEU A 65 18.94 3.18 -3.05
C LEU A 65 19.99 2.24 -3.62
N LYS A 66 20.19 2.23 -4.94
CA LYS A 66 21.27 1.47 -5.57
C LYS A 66 22.62 1.93 -5.09
N VAL A 67 22.84 3.25 -4.98
CA VAL A 67 24.10 3.80 -4.48
C VAL A 67 24.35 3.36 -3.04
N GLU A 68 23.33 3.45 -2.19
CA GLU A 68 23.45 3.08 -0.79
C GLU A 68 23.72 1.60 -0.56
N TYR A 69 23.06 0.73 -1.33
CA TYR A 69 23.14 -0.72 -1.16
C TYR A 69 24.10 -1.40 -2.15
N LEU A 70 24.91 -0.64 -2.89
CA LEU A 70 25.79 -1.13 -3.95
C LEU A 70 26.75 -2.23 -3.49
N THR A 71 27.18 -2.18 -2.23
CA THR A 71 28.17 -3.13 -1.67
C THR A 71 27.55 -4.44 -1.18
N LEU A 72 26.23 -4.50 -1.01
CA LEU A 72 25.55 -5.71 -0.57
C LEU A 72 25.58 -6.76 -1.68
N LYS A 73 25.86 -8.00 -1.31
CA LYS A 73 25.92 -9.14 -2.25
C LYS A 73 24.92 -10.24 -1.91
N ASP A 74 24.34 -10.19 -0.73
CA ASP A 74 23.35 -11.15 -0.28
C ASP A 74 21.94 -10.54 -0.33
N PRO A 75 20.97 -11.22 -0.97
CA PRO A 75 19.62 -10.69 -1.13
C PRO A 75 18.86 -10.56 0.20
N LEU A 76 19.17 -11.37 1.22
CA LEU A 76 18.55 -11.26 2.54
C LEU A 76 19.03 -9.99 3.25
N GLU A 77 20.34 -9.68 3.22
CA GLU A 77 20.85 -8.42 3.77
C GLU A 77 20.21 -7.19 3.12
N LEU A 78 20.10 -7.20 1.78
CA LEU A 78 19.42 -6.14 1.04
C LEU A 78 17.95 -6.03 1.46
N TRP A 79 17.25 -7.16 1.53
CA TRP A 79 15.85 -7.20 1.95
C TRP A 79 15.63 -6.65 3.36
N ILE A 80 16.49 -7.02 4.32
CA ILE A 80 16.44 -6.50 5.70
C ILE A 80 16.64 -4.99 5.71
N GLY A 81 17.61 -4.47 4.96
CA GLY A 81 17.84 -3.03 4.83
C GLY A 81 16.62 -2.29 4.27
N LEU A 82 16.01 -2.82 3.21
CA LEU A 82 14.81 -2.26 2.60
C LEU A 82 13.60 -2.29 3.56
N LYS A 83 13.45 -3.37 4.32
CA LYS A 83 12.38 -3.56 5.32
C LYS A 83 12.55 -2.61 6.51
N GLY A 84 13.78 -2.39 7.00
CA GLY A 84 14.04 -1.41 8.05
C GLY A 84 13.65 0.02 7.65
N ARG A 85 13.95 0.42 6.39
CA ARG A 85 13.50 1.71 5.84
C ARG A 85 11.98 1.79 5.73
N TYR A 86 11.34 0.70 5.35
CA TYR A 86 9.90 0.56 5.28
C TYR A 86 9.25 0.75 6.66
N ASP A 87 9.77 0.11 7.70
CA ASP A 87 9.22 0.24 9.06
C ASP A 87 9.36 1.68 9.57
N HIS A 88 10.47 2.36 9.23
CA HIS A 88 10.61 3.79 9.50
C HIS A 88 9.60 4.64 8.72
N LEU A 89 9.38 4.35 7.44
CA LEU A 89 8.38 5.05 6.63
C LEU A 89 6.98 4.88 7.23
N LYS A 90 6.62 3.68 7.66
CA LYS A 90 5.36 3.43 8.38
C LYS A 90 5.19 4.30 9.60
N ALA A 91 6.24 4.43 10.42
CA ALA A 91 6.19 5.26 11.61
C ALA A 91 5.87 6.74 11.29
N THR A 92 6.18 7.21 10.07
CA THR A 92 5.85 8.56 9.61
C THR A 92 4.51 8.67 8.87
N VAL A 93 4.16 7.65 8.08
CA VAL A 93 2.92 7.62 7.28
C VAL A 93 1.71 7.37 8.17
N LEU A 94 1.84 6.47 9.16
CA LEU A 94 0.72 6.05 9.98
C LEU A 94 0.09 7.20 10.79
N PRO A 95 0.85 8.03 11.55
CA PRO A 95 0.27 9.15 12.27
C PRO A 95 -0.42 10.16 11.35
N ARG A 96 0.16 10.38 10.16
CA ARG A 96 -0.42 11.27 9.16
C ARG A 96 -1.72 10.73 8.58
N ALA A 97 -1.75 9.45 8.21
CA ALA A 97 -2.95 8.81 7.66
C ALA A 97 -4.08 8.77 8.71
N ARG A 98 -3.78 8.50 9.98
CA ARG A 98 -4.74 8.60 11.09
C ARG A 98 -5.28 10.03 11.26
N TYR A 99 -4.40 11.02 11.18
CA TYR A 99 -4.82 12.42 11.25
C TYR A 99 -5.72 12.80 10.07
N GLU A 100 -5.35 12.43 8.84
CA GLU A 100 -6.18 12.68 7.65
C GLU A 100 -7.53 11.95 7.74
N TRP A 101 -7.57 10.74 8.29
CA TRP A 101 -8.81 9.99 8.52
C TRP A 101 -9.73 10.70 9.50
N MET A 102 -9.23 11.05 10.69
CA MET A 102 -10.02 11.69 11.76
C MET A 102 -10.56 13.08 11.39
N HIS A 103 -9.93 13.76 10.41
CA HIS A 103 -10.34 15.09 9.95
C HIS A 103 -10.97 15.07 8.57
N LEU A 104 -11.25 13.89 8.02
CA LEU A 104 -11.86 13.78 6.71
C LEU A 104 -13.28 14.34 6.77
N ARG A 105 -13.65 15.24 5.83
CA ARG A 105 -15.02 15.74 5.71
C ARG A 105 -15.45 15.85 4.27
N PHE A 106 -16.64 15.35 3.95
CA PHE A 106 -17.21 15.36 2.61
C PHE A 106 -17.38 16.79 2.08
N GLN A 107 -17.76 17.73 2.94
CA GLN A 107 -17.92 19.15 2.60
C GLN A 107 -16.63 19.82 2.11
N ASP A 108 -15.45 19.26 2.41
CA ASP A 108 -14.17 19.80 1.98
C ASP A 108 -13.86 19.43 0.50
N TYR A 109 -14.74 18.65 -0.17
CA TYR A 109 -14.60 18.18 -1.54
C TYR A 109 -15.77 18.62 -2.43
N LYS A 110 -15.51 18.89 -3.72
CA LYS A 110 -16.53 19.38 -4.65
C LYS A 110 -17.37 18.25 -5.22
N THR A 111 -16.81 17.05 -5.31
CA THR A 111 -17.46 15.89 -5.90
C THR A 111 -17.26 14.65 -5.04
N VAL A 112 -18.19 13.68 -5.17
CA VAL A 112 -18.04 12.39 -4.50
C VAL A 112 -16.81 11.63 -5.00
N ILE A 113 -16.46 11.77 -6.27
CA ILE A 113 -15.28 11.12 -6.87
C ILE A 113 -14.00 11.61 -6.18
N GLU A 114 -13.86 12.92 -5.95
CA GLU A 114 -12.72 13.49 -5.23
C GLU A 114 -12.64 12.98 -3.79
N TYR A 115 -13.77 12.98 -3.07
CA TYR A 115 -13.85 12.45 -1.72
C TYR A 115 -13.43 10.97 -1.66
N ASN A 116 -14.02 10.14 -2.51
CA ASN A 116 -13.72 8.71 -2.57
C ASN A 116 -12.25 8.45 -2.90
N SER A 117 -11.67 9.21 -3.83
CA SER A 117 -10.25 9.11 -4.14
C SER A 117 -9.39 9.32 -2.90
N VAL A 118 -9.74 10.27 -2.04
CA VAL A 118 -9.04 10.51 -0.78
C VAL A 118 -9.31 9.41 0.25
N VAL A 119 -10.56 8.94 0.39
CA VAL A 119 -10.91 7.79 1.24
C VAL A 119 -10.06 6.58 0.87
N PHE A 120 -10.02 6.20 -0.41
CA PHE A 120 -9.23 5.07 -0.87
C PHE A 120 -7.74 5.28 -0.61
N ARG A 121 -7.21 6.47 -0.88
CA ARG A 121 -5.80 6.78 -0.59
C ARG A 121 -5.46 6.60 0.89
N ILE A 122 -6.26 7.17 1.80
CA ILE A 122 -6.02 7.11 3.25
C ILE A 122 -6.16 5.66 3.74
N THR A 123 -7.24 4.98 3.37
CA THR A 123 -7.49 3.60 3.80
C THR A 123 -6.45 2.62 3.26
N SER A 124 -5.95 2.80 2.04
CA SER A 124 -4.81 2.05 1.52
C SER A 124 -3.54 2.29 2.34
N GLN A 125 -3.26 3.53 2.75
CA GLN A 125 -2.09 3.83 3.60
C GLN A 125 -2.20 3.18 5.00
N LEU A 126 -3.40 3.20 5.60
CA LEU A 126 -3.67 2.56 6.89
C LEU A 126 -3.52 1.03 6.78
N LYS A 127 -4.11 0.41 5.74
CA LYS A 127 -3.96 -1.03 5.44
C LYS A 127 -2.51 -1.44 5.22
N LEU A 128 -1.74 -0.64 4.46
CA LEU A 128 -0.31 -0.88 4.25
C LEU A 128 0.48 -0.79 5.56
N CYS A 129 0.04 0.02 6.52
CA CYS A 129 0.58 0.10 7.87
C CYS A 129 0.08 -1.01 8.83
N TRP A 130 -0.60 -2.03 8.29
CA TRP A 130 -1.21 -3.14 9.04
C TRP A 130 -2.35 -2.73 9.97
N GLU A 131 -2.99 -1.59 9.73
CA GLU A 131 -4.27 -1.29 10.38
C GLU A 131 -5.43 -1.88 9.60
N SER A 132 -6.28 -2.63 10.30
CA SER A 132 -7.52 -3.14 9.72
C SER A 132 -8.56 -2.03 9.71
N ILE A 133 -8.67 -1.32 8.59
CA ILE A 133 -9.86 -0.51 8.28
C ILE A 133 -10.86 -1.45 7.61
N LYS A 134 -11.99 -1.70 8.27
CA LYS A 134 -13.10 -2.48 7.73
C LYS A 134 -14.05 -1.60 6.93
N ASP A 135 -14.86 -2.22 6.08
CA ASP A 135 -15.93 -1.52 5.37
C ASP A 135 -16.90 -0.82 6.33
N GLU A 136 -17.16 -1.42 7.50
CA GLU A 136 -17.97 -0.84 8.58
C GLU A 136 -17.43 0.53 9.03
N ASP A 137 -16.12 0.63 9.27
CA ASP A 137 -15.48 1.89 9.67
C ASP A 137 -15.58 2.94 8.54
N MET A 138 -15.43 2.51 7.28
CA MET A 138 -15.56 3.39 6.12
C MET A 138 -16.99 3.90 5.92
N LEU A 139 -17.98 3.04 6.17
CA LEU A 139 -19.40 3.37 6.12
C LEU A 139 -19.78 4.33 7.24
N GLU A 140 -19.39 4.03 8.48
CA GLU A 140 -19.70 4.85 9.65
C GLU A 140 -19.13 6.26 9.51
N GLU A 141 -17.85 6.39 9.16
CA GLU A 141 -17.23 7.71 8.95
C GLU A 141 -17.92 8.48 7.81
N THR A 142 -18.14 7.83 6.66
CA THR A 142 -18.80 8.49 5.52
C THR A 142 -20.23 8.92 5.84
N LEU A 143 -20.93 8.17 6.69
CA LEU A 143 -22.29 8.48 7.12
C LEU A 143 -22.33 9.58 8.21
N ILE A 144 -21.38 9.60 9.16
CA ILE A 144 -21.25 10.65 10.18
C ILE A 144 -20.94 12.02 9.57
N ILE A 145 -20.21 12.03 8.46
CA ILE A 145 -19.70 13.23 7.82
C ILE A 145 -20.75 13.97 6.94
N PHE A 146 -21.94 13.42 6.76
CA PHE A 146 -23.00 14.13 6.01
C PHE A 146 -23.33 15.47 6.67
N HIS A 147 -23.45 16.52 5.85
CA HIS A 147 -23.89 17.83 6.32
C HIS A 147 -25.26 17.72 7.03
N ALA A 148 -25.54 18.55 8.03
CA ALA A 148 -26.80 18.52 8.79
C ALA A 148 -28.06 18.64 7.90
N SER A 149 -27.95 19.23 6.72
CA SER A 149 -29.02 19.29 5.72
C SER A 149 -29.34 17.94 5.06
N ASN A 150 -28.45 16.95 5.16
CA ASN A 150 -28.55 15.62 4.57
C ASN A 150 -28.86 14.52 5.60
N MET A 151 -29.23 14.88 6.83
CA MET A 151 -29.56 13.94 7.93
C MET A 151 -30.62 12.90 7.54
N ILE A 152 -31.57 13.27 6.68
CA ILE A 152 -32.60 12.34 6.17
C ILE A 152 -31.98 11.26 5.29
N LEU A 153 -31.03 11.65 4.42
CA LEU A 153 -30.33 10.74 3.53
C LEU A 153 -29.42 9.79 4.33
N GLN A 154 -28.74 10.33 5.35
CA GLN A 154 -27.95 9.55 6.31
C GLN A 154 -28.82 8.49 7.01
N HIS A 155 -29.98 8.87 7.56
CA HIS A 155 -30.93 7.92 8.17
C HIS A 155 -31.42 6.87 7.18
N GLN A 156 -31.70 7.25 5.94
CA GLN A 156 -32.10 6.31 4.90
C GLN A 156 -30.99 5.30 4.56
N TYR A 157 -29.74 5.74 4.51
CA TYR A 157 -28.61 4.83 4.24
C TYR A 157 -28.30 3.92 5.42
N HIS A 158 -28.38 4.40 6.67
CA HIS A 158 -28.30 3.52 7.84
C HIS A 158 -29.42 2.47 7.84
N GLY A 159 -30.64 2.87 7.48
CA GLY A 159 -31.79 1.96 7.41
C GLY A 159 -31.71 0.89 6.31
N LYS A 160 -30.82 1.04 5.32
CA LYS A 160 -30.64 0.06 4.23
C LYS A 160 -29.73 -1.11 4.58
N GLY A 161 -28.96 -1.02 5.68
CA GLY A 161 -28.14 -2.13 6.17
C GLY A 161 -27.00 -2.54 5.24
N PHE A 162 -26.35 -1.58 4.57
CA PHE A 162 -25.17 -1.85 3.74
C PHE A 162 -24.07 -2.50 4.57
N GLN A 163 -23.39 -3.48 3.99
CA GLN A 163 -22.28 -4.21 4.62
C GLN A 163 -20.93 -3.83 4.03
N LYS A 164 -20.92 -3.28 2.81
CA LYS A 164 -19.69 -2.88 2.12
C LYS A 164 -19.73 -1.42 1.71
N TYR A 165 -18.58 -0.76 1.74
CA TYR A 165 -18.47 0.64 1.31
C TYR A 165 -18.88 0.83 -0.15
N SER A 166 -18.52 -0.14 -1.00
CA SER A 166 -18.87 -0.17 -2.43
C SER A 166 -20.37 -0.26 -2.72
N GLU A 167 -21.20 -0.58 -1.72
CA GLU A 167 -22.66 -0.65 -1.88
C GLU A 167 -23.32 0.73 -1.76
N LEU A 168 -22.57 1.74 -1.28
CA LEU A 168 -23.07 3.11 -1.30
C LEU A 168 -23.30 3.53 -2.77
N PRO A 169 -24.41 4.25 -3.08
CA PRO A 169 -24.72 4.71 -4.44
C PRO A 169 -23.64 5.57 -5.08
N PHE A 170 -22.69 6.03 -4.27
CA PHE A 170 -21.58 6.84 -4.69
C PHE A 170 -20.23 6.16 -4.46
N GLY A 171 -20.15 4.93 -3.95
CA GLY A 171 -18.92 4.23 -3.58
C GLY A 171 -18.17 3.54 -4.74
N GLY A 172 -18.48 3.92 -5.99
CA GLY A 172 -17.88 3.40 -7.22
C GLY A 172 -16.85 4.34 -7.84
#